data_AF-A0A6P0EWG9-F1
#
_entry.id   AF-A0A6P0EWG9-F1
#
_cell.length_a   1.000
_cell.length_b   1.000
_cell.length_c   1.000
_cell.angle_alpha   90.00
_cell.angle_beta   90.00
_cell.angle_gamma   90.00
#
_symmetry.space_group_name_H-M   'P 1'
#
loop_
_entity.id
_entity.type
_entity.pdbx_description
1 polymer ?
#
loop_
_entity_poly.entity_id
_entity_poly.type
_entity_poly.pdbx_seq_one_letter_code
_entity_poly.pdbx_strand_id
1 'polypeptide(L)'
;MTAGHASRNRAGDSPVARGGARNWPAVLDALEGDVFEAEATLARGRAEEIAAWGRRSTDWIPPSNLGPLPDDLRERAARLLQHQLAVAEALVERITQSQKQRDVAARMSYAPTRPVASFIDRAL
;
A
#
# COMPACT_ATOMS: atom_id res chain seq x y z
N MET A 1 13.33 -31.32 -20.07
CA MET A 1 11.91 -31.29 -19.66
C MET A 1 11.88 -30.81 -18.22
N THR A 2 11.77 -29.49 -18.02
CA THR A 2 11.92 -28.82 -16.73
C THR A 2 10.54 -28.37 -16.25
N ALA A 3 10.15 -28.84 -15.07
CA ALA A 3 8.89 -28.52 -14.43
C ALA A 3 8.79 -27.02 -14.15
N GLY A 4 7.77 -26.38 -14.71
CA GLY A 4 7.42 -24.98 -14.42
C GLY A 4 6.95 -24.85 -12.97
N HIS A 5 7.77 -24.18 -12.16
CA HIS A 5 7.39 -23.71 -10.83
C HIS A 5 6.32 -22.61 -11.00
N ALA A 6 5.06 -23.02 -11.14
CA ALA A 6 3.93 -22.14 -11.04
C ALA A 6 3.82 -21.68 -9.58
N SER A 7 4.49 -20.57 -9.26
CA SER A 7 4.22 -19.78 -8.06
C SER A 7 2.86 -19.09 -8.23
N ARG A 8 1.80 -19.89 -8.27
CA ARG A 8 0.43 -19.47 -8.02
C ARG A 8 0.23 -19.73 -6.55
N ASN A 9 0.27 -18.69 -5.70
CA ASN A 9 -0.65 -18.54 -4.57
C ASN A 9 -0.29 -17.37 -3.64
N ARG A 10 -1.36 -16.77 -3.11
CA ARG A 10 -1.43 -15.84 -1.97
C ARG A 10 -1.34 -14.32 -2.25
N ALA A 11 -1.90 -13.85 -3.36
CA ALA A 11 -2.22 -12.43 -3.54
C ALA A 11 -3.73 -12.17 -3.78
N GLY A 12 -4.56 -13.22 -3.75
CA GLY A 12 -5.99 -13.14 -4.08
C GLY A 12 -6.95 -13.40 -2.92
N ASP A 13 -6.45 -13.58 -1.69
CA ASP A 13 -7.29 -13.89 -0.52
C ASP A 13 -7.43 -12.65 0.36
N SER A 14 -7.89 -11.54 -0.23
CA SER A 14 -8.42 -10.43 0.57
C SER A 14 -9.84 -10.81 0.99
N PRO A 15 -10.13 -10.96 2.30
CA PRO A 15 -11.42 -11.47 2.77
C PRO A 15 -12.62 -10.57 2.43
N VAL A 16 -12.38 -9.34 1.97
CA VAL A 16 -13.41 -8.38 1.56
C VAL A 16 -14.00 -8.64 0.16
N ALA A 17 -13.35 -9.45 -0.70
CA ALA A 17 -13.85 -9.73 -2.04
C ALA A 17 -15.01 -10.75 -2.09
N ARG A 18 -15.40 -11.33 -0.94
CA ARG A 18 -16.54 -12.26 -0.86
C ARG A 18 -17.73 -11.54 -0.23
N GLY A 19 -18.62 -11.02 -1.08
CA GLY A 19 -19.87 -10.40 -0.66
C GLY A 19 -20.59 -11.22 0.42
N GLY A 20 -20.89 -10.60 1.56
CA GLY A 20 -21.61 -11.31 2.62
C GLY A 20 -21.65 -10.71 4.02
N ALA A 21 -21.29 -9.44 4.25
CA ALA A 21 -21.64 -8.79 5.51
C ALA A 21 -23.06 -8.22 5.39
N ARG A 22 -24.03 -8.87 6.04
CA ARG A 22 -25.46 -8.53 5.96
C ARG A 22 -25.91 -7.49 7.01
N ASN A 23 -25.00 -6.99 7.83
CA ASN A 23 -25.31 -6.00 8.87
C ASN A 23 -24.12 -5.04 9.12
N TRP A 24 -24.43 -3.87 9.68
CA TRP A 24 -23.45 -2.80 9.93
C TRP A 24 -22.31 -3.19 10.88
N PRO A 25 -22.53 -3.89 12.02
CA PRO A 25 -21.45 -4.30 12.90
C PRO A 25 -20.37 -5.12 12.20
N ALA A 26 -20.76 -6.15 11.44
CA ALA A 26 -19.81 -7.01 10.75
C ALA A 26 -19.00 -6.26 9.67
N VAL A 27 -19.61 -5.26 9.03
CA VAL A 27 -18.92 -4.40 8.07
C VAL A 27 -17.87 -3.53 8.78
N LEU A 28 -18.23 -2.92 9.91
CA LEU A 28 -17.30 -2.10 10.68
C LEU A 28 -16.16 -2.95 11.26
N ASP A 29 -16.44 -4.16 11.76
CA ASP A 29 -15.43 -5.10 12.24
C ASP A 29 -14.42 -5.46 11.12
N ALA A 30 -14.92 -5.73 9.92
CA ALA A 30 -14.06 -6.05 8.77
C ALA A 30 -13.21 -4.85 8.34
N LEU A 31 -13.78 -3.64 8.31
CA LEU A 31 -13.06 -2.42 7.99
C LEU A 31 -11.99 -2.08 9.05
N GLU A 32 -12.28 -2.29 10.32
CA GLU A 32 -11.30 -2.17 11.41
C GLU A 32 -10.15 -3.16 11.23
N GLY A 33 -10.45 -4.42 10.92
CA GLY A 33 -9.44 -5.43 10.62
C GLY A 33 -8.52 -5.04 9.47
N ASP A 34 -9.08 -4.47 8.40
CA ASP A 34 -8.29 -3.98 7.26
C ASP A 34 -7.37 -2.81 7.65
N VAL A 35 -7.82 -1.91 8.53
CA VAL A 35 -6.96 -0.83 9.07
C VAL A 35 -5.80 -1.40 9.88
N PHE A 36 -6.07 -2.35 10.78
CA PHE A 36 -5.02 -2.99 11.58
C PHE A 36 -3.97 -3.70 10.71
N GLU A 37 -4.40 -4.39 9.65
CA GLU A 37 -3.48 -5.04 8.71
C GLU A 37 -2.62 -4.01 7.94
N ALA A 38 -3.20 -2.86 7.57
CA ALA A 38 -2.48 -1.77 6.92
C ALA A 38 -1.42 -1.18 7.86
N GLU A 39 -1.75 -0.94 9.13
CA GLU A 39 -0.80 -0.48 10.14
C GLU A 39 0.32 -1.49 10.40
N ALA A 40 -0.01 -2.78 10.50
CA ALA A 40 0.99 -3.84 10.64
C ALA A 40 1.94 -3.87 9.43
N THR A 41 1.42 -3.66 8.22
CA THR A 41 2.22 -3.56 6.99
C THR A 41 3.16 -2.34 7.04
N LEU A 42 2.65 -1.18 7.46
CA LEU A 42 3.45 0.03 7.66
C LEU A 42 4.57 -0.18 8.68
N ALA A 43 4.28 -0.82 9.82
CA ALA A 43 5.25 -1.09 10.86
C ALA A 43 6.40 -2.00 10.39
N ARG A 44 6.11 -2.95 9.48
CA ARG A 44 7.14 -3.81 8.84
C ARG A 44 7.99 -3.08 7.80
N GLY A 45 7.51 -1.95 7.26
CA GLY A 45 8.28 -1.08 6.36
C GLY A 45 8.58 -1.65 4.96
N ARG A 46 7.88 -2.72 4.53
CA ARG A 46 8.11 -3.33 3.21
C ARG A 46 7.37 -2.57 2.11
N ALA A 47 8.12 -1.77 1.34
CA ALA A 47 7.58 -0.87 0.32
C ALA A 47 6.64 -1.53 -0.70
N GLU A 48 6.92 -2.77 -1.12
CA GLU A 48 6.08 -3.50 -2.09
C GLU A 48 4.73 -3.90 -1.51
N GLU A 49 4.68 -4.26 -0.24
CA GLU A 49 3.43 -4.58 0.46
C GLU A 49 2.62 -3.34 0.75
N ILE A 50 3.29 -2.25 1.13
CA ILE A 50 2.67 -0.93 1.30
C ILE A 50 2.04 -0.49 -0.04
N ALA A 51 2.75 -0.66 -1.17
CA ALA A 51 2.21 -0.33 -2.49
C ALA A 51 1.02 -1.23 -2.93
N ALA A 52 0.89 -2.44 -2.38
CA ALA A 52 -0.23 -3.32 -2.67
C ALA A 52 -1.56 -2.79 -2.10
N TRP A 53 -1.52 -2.03 -1.00
CA TRP A 53 -2.70 -1.40 -0.41
C TRP A 53 -3.39 -0.41 -1.34
N GLY A 54 -2.63 0.38 -2.11
CA GLY A 54 -3.22 1.31 -3.08
C GLY A 54 -4.08 0.62 -4.15
N ARG A 55 -3.67 -0.57 -4.61
CA ARG A 55 -4.46 -1.39 -5.54
C ARG A 55 -5.70 -1.96 -4.85
N ARG A 56 -5.53 -2.57 -3.68
CA ARG A 56 -6.63 -3.16 -2.91
C ARG A 56 -7.74 -2.16 -2.59
N SER A 57 -7.38 -0.93 -2.22
CA SER A 57 -8.36 0.13 -1.92
C SER A 57 -9.15 0.57 -3.16
N THR A 58 -8.55 0.49 -4.36
CA THR A 58 -9.23 0.83 -5.62
C THR A 58 -10.30 -0.20 -5.99
N ASP A 59 -10.08 -1.47 -5.62
CA ASP A 59 -11.00 -2.58 -5.90
C ASP A 59 -12.11 -2.73 -4.85
N TRP A 60 -12.13 -1.89 -3.81
CA TRP A 60 -13.13 -1.98 -2.74
C TRP A 60 -14.51 -1.56 -3.22
N ILE A 61 -15.49 -2.43 -3.02
CA ILE A 61 -16.89 -2.17 -3.33
C ILE A 61 -17.66 -2.06 -2.01
N PRO A 62 -18.36 -0.94 -1.75
CA PRO A 62 -19.13 -0.80 -0.53
C PRO A 62 -20.28 -1.81 -0.49
N PRO A 63 -20.57 -2.42 0.67
CA PRO A 63 -21.68 -3.35 0.82
C PRO A 63 -23.03 -2.66 0.56
N SER A 64 -23.87 -3.32 -0.24
CA SER A 64 -25.22 -2.85 -0.57
C SER A 64 -26.27 -3.47 0.36
N ASN A 65 -27.47 -2.88 0.39
CA ASN A 65 -28.65 -3.40 1.11
C ASN A 65 -28.52 -3.46 2.66
N LEU A 66 -27.66 -2.64 3.28
CA LEU A 66 -27.51 -2.59 4.74
C LEU A 66 -28.55 -1.71 5.46
N GLY A 67 -29.29 -0.87 4.73
CA GLY A 67 -30.12 0.17 5.32
C GLY A 67 -29.27 1.29 5.95
N PRO A 68 -29.89 2.25 6.67
CA PRO A 68 -29.16 3.33 7.32
C PRO A 68 -28.25 2.81 8.43
N LEU A 69 -27.14 3.50 8.68
CA LEU A 69 -26.26 3.22 9.82
C LEU A 69 -27.01 3.46 11.15
N PRO A 70 -27.08 2.46 12.05
CA PRO A 70 -27.64 2.62 13.40
C PRO A 70 -26.96 3.75 14.19
N ASP A 71 -27.74 4.49 14.98
CA ASP A 71 -27.25 5.67 15.71
C ASP A 71 -26.16 5.33 16.74
N ASP A 72 -26.26 4.16 17.38
CA ASP A 72 -25.28 3.63 18.32
C ASP A 72 -23.91 3.33 17.67
N LEU A 73 -23.89 3.10 16.35
CA LEU A 73 -22.66 2.83 15.60
C LEU A 73 -22.05 4.09 14.98
N ARG A 74 -22.72 5.25 15.02
CA ARG A 74 -22.22 6.48 14.39
C ARG A 74 -20.87 6.92 14.93
N GLU A 75 -20.72 6.93 16.24
CA GLU A 75 -19.48 7.36 16.87
C GLU A 75 -18.32 6.41 16.51
N ARG A 76 -18.59 5.09 16.54
CA ARG A 76 -17.62 4.07 16.13
C ARG A 76 -17.20 4.25 14.68
N ALA A 77 -18.16 4.39 13.77
CA ALA A 77 -17.88 4.62 12.35
C ALA A 77 -17.09 5.91 12.10
N ALA A 78 -17.40 6.99 12.83
CA ALA A 78 -16.68 8.25 12.72
C ALA A 78 -15.21 8.11 13.19
N ARG A 79 -14.96 7.47 14.33
CA ARG A 79 -13.61 7.20 14.82
C ARG A 79 -12.82 6.32 13.84
N LEU A 80 -13.45 5.27 13.32
CA LEU A 80 -12.86 4.40 12.31
C LEU A 80 -12.48 5.18 11.05
N LEU A 81 -13.35 6.06 10.55
CA LEU A 81 -13.05 6.88 9.38
C LEU A 81 -11.85 7.81 9.62
N GLN A 82 -11.77 8.45 10.78
CA GLN A 82 -10.61 9.29 11.12
C GLN A 82 -9.31 8.48 11.16
N HIS A 83 -9.36 7.27 11.74
CA HIS A 83 -8.22 6.37 11.76
C HIS A 83 -7.82 5.90 10.35
N GLN A 84 -8.79 5.56 9.51
CA GLN A 84 -8.57 5.22 8.10
C GLN A 84 -7.85 6.34 7.34
N LEU A 85 -8.25 7.59 7.53
CA LEU A 85 -7.61 8.74 6.89
C LEU A 85 -6.16 8.91 7.37
N ALA A 86 -5.90 8.81 8.66
CA ALA A 86 -4.54 8.91 9.21
C ALA A 86 -3.62 7.79 8.68
N VAL A 87 -4.12 6.56 8.57
CA VAL A 87 -3.35 5.44 8.00
C VAL A 87 -3.15 5.60 6.51
N ALA A 88 -4.15 6.09 5.77
CA ALA A 88 -4.04 6.38 4.35
C ALA A 88 -2.95 7.43 4.07
N GLU A 89 -2.89 8.50 4.87
CA GLU A 89 -1.84 9.51 4.78
C GLU A 89 -0.45 8.90 5.01
N ALA A 90 -0.30 8.06 6.03
CA ALA A 90 0.97 7.37 6.32
C ALA A 90 1.39 6.41 5.18
N LEU A 91 0.43 5.70 4.58
CA LEU A 91 0.67 4.83 3.42
C LEU A 91 1.19 5.63 2.23
N VAL A 92 0.53 6.74 1.88
CA VAL A 92 0.93 7.60 0.76
C VAL A 92 2.33 8.15 0.96
N GLU A 93 2.62 8.68 2.15
CA GLU A 93 3.94 9.24 2.47
C GLU A 93 5.05 8.20 2.29
N ARG A 94 4.84 6.97 2.77
CA ARG A 94 5.83 5.89 2.61
C ARG A 94 6.03 5.46 1.17
N ILE A 95 4.95 5.41 0.37
CA ILE A 95 5.05 5.09 -1.06
C ILE A 95 5.91 6.16 -1.77
N THR A 96 5.62 7.43 -1.55
CA THR A 96 6.36 8.54 -2.15
C THR A 96 7.82 8.58 -1.70
N GLN A 97 8.10 8.32 -0.42
CA GLN A 97 9.47 8.25 0.10
C GLN A 97 10.26 7.11 -0.56
N SER A 98 9.65 5.93 -0.71
CA SER A 98 10.30 4.78 -1.36
C SER A 98 10.63 5.04 -2.83
N GLN A 99 9.72 5.70 -3.57
CA GLN A 99 9.94 6.08 -4.96
C GLN A 99 11.13 7.05 -5.10
N LYS A 100 11.18 8.10 -4.28
CA LYS A 100 12.31 9.06 -4.27
C LYS A 100 13.65 8.36 -4.01
N GLN A 101 13.70 7.42 -3.07
CA GLN A 101 14.90 6.64 -2.78
C GLN A 101 15.36 5.79 -3.99
N ARG A 102 14.41 5.13 -4.68
CA ARG A 102 14.68 4.36 -5.90
C ARG A 102 15.22 5.25 -7.03
N ASP A 103 14.64 6.43 -7.23
CA ASP A 103 15.10 7.37 -8.26
C ASP A 103 16.51 7.89 -8.00
N VAL A 104 16.85 8.18 -6.74
CA VAL A 104 18.22 8.59 -6.36
C VAL A 104 19.21 7.45 -6.59
N ALA A 105 18.87 6.23 -6.17
CA ALA A 105 19.72 5.05 -6.38
C ALA A 105 19.94 4.74 -7.87
N ALA A 106 18.90 4.93 -8.71
CA ALA A 106 19.02 4.79 -10.15
C ALA A 106 19.99 5.84 -10.73
N ARG A 107 19.86 7.12 -10.34
CA ARG A 107 20.79 8.18 -10.79
C ARG A 107 22.23 7.91 -10.39
N MET A 108 22.48 7.40 -9.19
CA MET A 108 23.82 7.02 -8.74
C MET A 108 24.39 5.85 -9.56
N SER A 109 23.56 4.86 -9.89
CA SER A 109 23.97 3.70 -10.69
C SER A 109 24.38 4.06 -12.12
N TYR A 110 23.78 5.11 -12.70
CA TYR A 110 24.10 5.60 -14.04
C TYR A 110 25.10 6.77 -14.05
N ALA A 111 25.59 7.21 -12.90
CA ALA A 111 26.59 8.27 -12.85
C ALA A 111 27.90 7.77 -13.49
N PRO A 112 28.49 8.51 -14.45
CA PRO A 112 29.71 8.08 -15.11
C PRO A 112 30.84 7.93 -14.07
N THR A 113 31.60 6.84 -14.18
CA THR A 113 32.83 6.61 -13.41
C THR A 113 33.67 7.88 -13.45
N ARG A 114 34.05 8.37 -12.26
CA ARG A 114 34.85 9.58 -11.98
C ARG A 114 35.65 10.08 -13.20
N PRO A 115 35.53 11.36 -13.60
CA PRO A 115 36.32 11.88 -14.70
C PRO A 115 37.81 11.63 -14.41
N VAL A 116 38.43 10.80 -15.25
CA VAL A 116 39.88 10.62 -15.27
C VAL A 116 40.50 11.96 -15.67
N ALA A 117 41.45 12.44 -14.86
CA ALA A 117 42.13 13.70 -15.14
C ALA A 117 42.79 13.62 -16.51
N SER A 118 42.27 14.38 -17.48
CA SER A 118 42.86 14.53 -18.80
C SER A 118 43.75 15.76 -18.81
N PHE A 119 45.05 15.55 -19.02
CA PHE A 119 46.02 16.62 -19.18
C PHE A 119 46.01 17.08 -20.65
N ILE A 120 45.77 18.36 -20.90
CA ILE A 120 45.88 18.95 -22.24
C ILE A 120 47.25 19.63 -22.32
N ASP A 121 48.17 19.03 -23.07
CA ASP A 121 49.43 19.69 -23.43
C ASP A 121 49.15 20.64 -24.60
N ARG A 122 49.38 21.93 -24.38
CA ARG A 122 49.29 22.96 -25.42
C ARG A 122 50.71 23.36 -25.78
N ALA A 123 51.24 22.78 -26.86
CA ALA A 123 52.45 23.28 -27.50
C ALA A 123 52.15 24.64 -28.16
N LEU A 124 53.07 25.59 -27.91
CA LEU A 124 53.06 26.98 -28.41
C LEU A 124 53.44 27.05 -29.89
#